data_AF-A0AAJ5F6C0-F1
#
_entry.id   AF-A0AAJ5F6C0-F1
#
_cell.length_a   1.000
_cell.length_b   1.000
_cell.length_c   1.000
_cell.angle_alpha   90.00
_cell.angle_beta   90.00
_cell.angle_gamma   90.00
#
_symmetry.space_group_name_H-M   'P 1'
#
loop_
_entity.id
_entity.type
_entity.pdbx_description
1 polymer ?
#
loop_
_entity_poly.entity_id
_entity_poly.type
_entity_poly.pdbx_seq_one_letter_code
_entity_poly.pdbx_strand_id
1 'polypeptide(L)'
;MTVLPLSPPPHAHNQQTFETCIALTLQIVATLEFAPVLGRDRPTREMILAFAVQAERHAGMLAVLAGFPDTDVQAAGHHWYVNLSAQRDEPVQVAYHALHAAAYLGLDGGATTGTLLAAVAHALRVLAEREGTLTN
;
A
#
# COMPACT_ATOMS: atom_id res chain seq x y z
N MET A 1 12.95 26.16 34.06
CA MET A 1 13.33 24.83 33.55
C MET A 1 12.66 24.64 32.20
N THR A 2 13.42 24.69 31.11
CA THR A 2 12.96 24.34 29.77
C THR A 2 13.20 22.85 29.57
N VAL A 3 12.13 22.05 29.52
CA VAL A 3 12.19 20.63 29.19
C VAL A 3 12.40 20.54 27.67
N LEU A 4 13.57 20.05 27.25
CA LEU A 4 13.77 19.67 25.85
C LEU A 4 13.01 18.38 25.57
N PRO A 5 12.21 18.30 24.49
CA PRO A 5 11.58 17.04 24.13
C PRO A 5 12.66 16.03 23.77
N LEU A 6 12.76 14.94 24.53
CA LEU A 6 13.56 13.80 24.12
C LEU A 6 12.95 13.25 22.83
N SER A 7 13.78 13.10 21.79
CA SER A 7 13.36 12.41 20.59
C SER A 7 12.95 10.97 20.95
N PRO A 8 11.83 10.47 20.42
CA PRO A 8 11.41 9.10 20.68
C PRO A 8 12.50 8.12 20.19
N PRO A 9 12.60 6.93 20.82
CA PRO A 9 13.55 5.93 20.38
C PRO A 9 13.29 5.54 18.90
N PRO A 10 14.32 5.18 18.12
CA PRO A 10 14.19 4.87 16.69
C PRO A 10 13.07 3.85 16.38
N HIS A 11 12.89 2.87 17.25
CA HIS A 11 11.82 1.88 17.14
C HIS A 11 10.42 2.49 17.19
N ALA A 12 10.18 3.47 18.07
CA ALA A 12 8.87 4.13 18.18
C ALA A 12 8.58 5.02 16.97
N HIS A 13 9.61 5.71 16.44
CA HIS A 13 9.48 6.49 15.22
C HIS A 13 9.17 5.60 14.00
N ASN A 14 9.93 4.51 13.82
CA ASN A 14 9.71 3.57 12.72
C ASN A 14 8.31 2.97 12.78
N GLN A 15 7.88 2.54 13.96
CA GLN A 15 6.53 2.00 14.19
C GLN A 15 5.44 3.01 13.81
N GLN A 16 5.59 4.28 14.21
CA GLN A 16 4.65 5.33 13.83
C GLN A 16 4.62 5.56 12.31
N THR A 17 5.78 5.55 11.64
CA THR A 17 5.85 5.67 10.18
C THR A 17 5.16 4.48 9.50
N PHE A 18 5.34 3.27 10.02
CA PHE A 18 4.64 2.08 9.54
C PHE A 18 3.13 2.23 9.64
N GLU A 19 2.61 2.56 10.83
CA GLU A 19 1.18 2.76 11.07
C GLU A 19 0.60 3.83 10.14
N THR A 20 1.35 4.92 9.93
CA THR A 20 0.97 5.99 9.01
C THR A 20 0.88 5.50 7.57
N CYS A 21 1.88 4.75 7.09
CA CYS A 21 1.89 4.20 5.73
C CYS A 21 0.73 3.22 5.50
N ILE A 22 0.44 2.36 6.48
CA ILE A 22 -0.69 1.42 6.42
C ILE A 22 -2.01 2.18 6.41
N ALA A 23 -2.20 3.15 7.31
CA ALA A 23 -3.44 3.93 7.41
C ALA A 23 -3.73 4.72 6.13
N LEU A 24 -2.72 5.39 5.55
CA LEU A 24 -2.87 6.12 4.30
C LEU A 24 -3.20 5.20 3.13
N THR A 25 -2.56 4.02 3.07
CA THR A 25 -2.85 3.03 2.01
C THR A 25 -4.24 2.42 2.18
N LEU A 26 -4.69 2.21 3.42
CA LEU A 26 -6.07 1.80 3.72
C LEU A 26 -7.07 2.85 3.26
N GLN A 27 -6.81 4.13 3.52
CA GLN A 27 -7.67 5.22 3.07
C GLN A 27 -7.79 5.26 1.55
N ILE A 28 -6.70 5.02 0.82
CA ILE A 28 -6.71 4.89 -0.65
C ILE A 28 -7.64 3.75 -1.09
N VAL A 29 -7.43 2.53 -0.55
CA VAL A 29 -8.22 1.35 -0.92
C VAL A 29 -9.70 1.55 -0.57
N ALA A 30 -9.98 2.10 0.61
CA ALA A 30 -11.34 2.44 1.05
C ALA A 30 -12.01 3.48 0.15
N THR A 31 -11.25 4.46 -0.35
CA THR A 31 -11.78 5.46 -1.29
C THR A 31 -12.27 4.81 -2.58
N LEU A 32 -11.55 3.81 -3.08
CA LEU A 32 -11.91 3.10 -4.31
C LEU A 32 -13.12 2.18 -4.12
N GLU A 33 -13.15 1.46 -2.99
CA GLU A 33 -14.24 0.54 -2.66
C GLU A 33 -15.55 1.29 -2.35
N PHE A 34 -15.49 2.32 -1.52
CA PHE A 34 -16.69 2.94 -0.95
C PHE A 34 -17.20 4.17 -1.70
N ALA A 35 -16.41 4.82 -2.55
CA ALA A 35 -16.89 5.99 -3.31
C ALA A 35 -18.21 5.71 -4.08
N PRO A 36 -18.34 4.60 -4.84
CA PRO A 36 -19.58 4.30 -5.56
C PRO A 36 -20.77 4.05 -4.62
N VAL A 37 -20.54 3.31 -3.53
CA VAL A 37 -21.58 2.93 -2.56
C VAL A 37 -22.12 4.14 -1.81
N LEU A 38 -21.25 5.12 -1.55
CA LEU A 38 -21.58 6.35 -0.85
C LEU A 38 -22.08 7.47 -1.79
N GLY A 39 -22.28 7.19 -3.07
CA GLY A 39 -22.74 8.18 -4.06
C GLY A 39 -21.73 9.31 -4.32
N ARG A 40 -20.44 9.06 -4.11
CA ARG A 40 -19.35 9.98 -4.43
C ARG A 40 -18.80 9.70 -5.83
N ASP A 41 -18.17 10.70 -6.42
CA ASP A 41 -17.48 10.52 -7.70
C ASP A 41 -16.42 9.43 -7.59
N ARG A 42 -16.42 8.52 -8.56
CA ARG A 42 -15.38 7.49 -8.67
C ARG A 42 -14.03 8.15 -8.96
N PRO A 43 -12.95 7.72 -8.31
CA PRO A 43 -11.61 8.19 -8.65
C PRO A 43 -11.31 7.96 -10.14
N THR A 44 -10.77 8.97 -10.81
CA THR A 44 -10.37 8.84 -12.22
C THR A 44 -9.16 7.91 -12.34
N ARG A 45 -8.91 7.42 -13.55
CA ARG A 45 -7.71 6.62 -13.87
C ARG A 45 -6.43 7.29 -13.38
N GLU A 46 -6.27 8.59 -13.62
CA GLU A 46 -5.09 9.36 -13.23
C GLU A 46 -4.95 9.43 -11.71
N MET A 47 -6.06 9.58 -10.98
CA MET A 47 -6.05 9.52 -9.51
C MET A 47 -5.63 8.14 -9.00
N ILE A 48 -6.14 7.06 -9.60
CA ILE A 48 -5.78 5.69 -9.23
C ILE A 48 -4.28 5.44 -9.46
N LEU A 49 -3.72 5.92 -10.58
CA LEU A 49 -2.29 5.83 -10.84
C LEU A 49 -1.45 6.63 -9.84
N ALA A 50 -1.90 7.83 -9.45
CA ALA A 50 -1.24 8.62 -8.41
C ALA A 50 -1.24 7.88 -7.06
N PHE A 51 -2.36 7.24 -6.70
CA PHE A 51 -2.46 6.39 -5.52
C PHE A 51 -1.51 5.19 -5.58
N ALA A 52 -1.38 4.54 -6.75
CA ALA A 52 -0.44 3.44 -6.94
C ALA A 52 1.02 3.87 -6.68
N VAL A 53 1.42 5.03 -7.22
CA VAL A 53 2.76 5.61 -6.98
C VAL A 53 2.96 5.90 -5.50
N GLN A 54 1.94 6.41 -4.80
CA GLN A 54 2.04 6.68 -3.37
C GLN A 54 2.18 5.39 -2.54
N ALA A 55 1.39 4.35 -2.83
CA ALA A 55 1.48 3.06 -2.16
C ALA A 55 2.86 2.40 -2.37
N GLU A 56 3.43 2.53 -3.56
CA GLU A 56 4.77 2.02 -3.85
C GLU A 56 5.89 2.78 -3.12
N ARG A 57 5.75 4.10 -2.97
CA ARG A 57 6.66 4.89 -2.13
C ARG A 57 6.60 4.45 -0.67
N HIS A 58 5.39 4.22 -0.14
CA HIS A 58 5.23 3.67 1.20
C HIS A 58 5.91 2.29 1.30
N ALA A 59 5.72 1.41 0.32
CA ALA A 59 6.35 0.09 0.29
C ALA A 59 7.90 0.16 0.38
N GLY A 60 8.51 1.04 -0.43
CA GLY A 60 9.96 1.29 -0.38
C GLY A 60 10.41 1.83 0.97
N MET A 61 9.67 2.79 1.54
CA MET A 61 9.95 3.30 2.89
C MET A 61 9.91 2.19 3.95
N LEU A 62 8.88 1.33 3.92
CA LEU A 62 8.77 0.22 4.88
C LEU A 62 9.88 -0.79 4.74
N ALA A 63 10.31 -1.12 3.52
CA ALA A 63 11.44 -2.01 3.30
C ALA A 63 12.74 -1.44 3.91
N VAL A 64 12.99 -0.13 3.75
CA VAL A 64 14.13 0.55 4.37
C VAL A 64 14.04 0.53 5.89
N LEU A 65 12.88 0.88 6.46
CA LEU A 65 12.67 0.90 7.92
C LEU A 65 12.81 -0.49 8.55
N ALA A 66 12.45 -1.54 7.81
CA ALA A 66 12.61 -2.92 8.23
C ALA A 66 14.04 -3.46 8.04
N GLY A 67 14.98 -2.66 7.53
CA GLY A 67 16.38 -3.03 7.37
C GLY A 67 16.74 -3.70 6.04
N PHE A 68 15.88 -3.59 5.02
CA PHE A 68 16.05 -4.21 3.71
C PHE A 68 16.04 -3.18 2.55
N PRO A 69 16.97 -2.20 2.54
CA PRO A 69 16.96 -1.07 1.59
C PRO A 69 17.17 -1.48 0.13
N ASP A 70 17.85 -2.61 -0.12
CA ASP A 70 18.17 -3.09 -1.47
C ASP A 70 17.09 -4.02 -2.05
N THR A 71 15.94 -4.15 -1.37
CA THR A 71 14.83 -4.97 -1.86
C THR A 71 14.24 -4.34 -3.12
N ASP A 72 14.18 -5.10 -4.21
CA ASP A 72 13.35 -4.74 -5.37
C ASP A 72 11.86 -4.95 -5.03
N VAL A 73 11.29 -3.96 -4.33
CA VAL A 73 9.91 -3.99 -3.88
C VAL A 73 8.93 -4.04 -5.04
N GLN A 74 9.30 -3.52 -6.22
CA GLN A 74 8.42 -3.49 -7.39
C GLN A 74 8.27 -4.89 -8.00
N ALA A 75 9.39 -5.57 -8.25
CA ALA A 75 9.38 -6.92 -8.80
C ALA A 75 8.76 -7.92 -7.83
N ALA A 76 9.12 -7.84 -6.55
CA ALA A 76 8.54 -8.69 -5.51
C ALA A 76 7.04 -8.40 -5.28
N GLY A 77 6.63 -7.12 -5.33
CA GLY A 77 5.22 -6.74 -5.26
C GLY A 77 4.40 -7.29 -6.43
N HIS A 78 4.95 -7.29 -7.65
CA HIS A 78 4.30 -7.91 -8.80
C HIS A 78 4.11 -9.42 -8.59
N HIS A 79 5.14 -10.10 -8.09
CA HIS A 79 5.06 -11.52 -7.78
C HIS A 79 3.95 -11.83 -6.75
N TRP A 80 3.87 -11.05 -5.67
CA TRP A 80 2.78 -11.19 -4.70
C TRP A 80 1.40 -10.90 -5.30
N TYR A 81 1.28 -9.88 -6.15
CA TYR A 81 0.04 -9.59 -6.85
C TYR A 81 -0.43 -10.81 -7.67
N VAL A 82 0.45 -11.42 -8.47
CA VAL A 82 0.12 -12.61 -9.28
C VAL A 82 -0.33 -13.78 -8.40
N ASN A 83 0.34 -14.02 -7.28
CA ASN A 83 -0.04 -15.11 -6.38
C ASN A 83 -1.39 -14.88 -5.71
N LEU A 84 -1.69 -13.65 -5.31
CA LEU A 84 -2.94 -13.29 -4.66
C LEU A 84 -4.11 -13.22 -5.64
N SER A 85 -3.88 -12.75 -6.87
CA SER A 85 -4.90 -12.69 -7.92
C SER A 85 -5.33 -14.08 -8.40
N ALA A 86 -4.48 -15.10 -8.27
CA ALA A 86 -4.89 -16.49 -8.47
C ALA A 86 -5.99 -16.95 -7.50
N GLN A 87 -6.20 -16.23 -6.39
CA GLN A 87 -7.20 -16.56 -5.37
C GLN A 87 -8.27 -15.47 -5.20
N ARG A 88 -8.18 -14.36 -5.94
CA ARG A 88 -9.06 -13.18 -5.79
C ARG A 88 -9.38 -12.62 -7.17
N ASP A 89 -10.67 -12.49 -7.45
CA ASP A 89 -11.15 -12.16 -8.80
C ASP A 89 -11.01 -10.66 -9.13
N GLU A 90 -11.07 -9.80 -8.11
CA GLU A 90 -11.01 -8.34 -8.30
C GLU A 90 -9.72 -7.71 -7.77
N PRO A 91 -9.09 -6.76 -8.51
CA PRO A 91 -7.88 -6.07 -8.08
C PRO A 91 -8.05 -5.38 -6.73
N VAL A 92 -9.21 -4.79 -6.44
CA VAL A 92 -9.48 -4.15 -5.14
C VAL A 92 -9.45 -5.17 -3.99
N GLN A 93 -9.91 -6.41 -4.22
CA GLN A 93 -9.81 -7.48 -3.23
C GLN A 93 -8.36 -7.94 -3.03
N VAL A 94 -7.55 -8.00 -4.09
CA VAL A 94 -6.11 -8.27 -3.98
C VAL A 94 -5.41 -7.18 -3.17
N ALA A 95 -5.69 -5.91 -3.46
CA ALA A 95 -5.18 -4.76 -2.71
C ALA A 95 -5.57 -4.84 -1.23
N TYR A 96 -6.84 -5.13 -0.92
CA TYR A 96 -7.31 -5.28 0.44
C TYR A 96 -6.58 -6.42 1.17
N HIS A 97 -6.45 -7.60 0.55
CA HIS A 97 -5.78 -8.75 1.15
C HIS A 97 -4.30 -8.46 1.41
N ALA A 98 -3.59 -7.92 0.42
CA ALA A 98 -2.17 -7.61 0.55
C ALA A 98 -1.91 -6.57 1.65
N LEU A 99 -2.76 -5.54 1.73
CA LEU A 99 -2.70 -4.53 2.77
C LEU A 99 -2.92 -5.14 4.17
N HIS A 100 -3.92 -6.00 4.33
CA HIS A 100 -4.20 -6.64 5.63
C HIS A 100 -3.08 -7.61 6.03
N ALA A 101 -2.50 -8.33 5.07
CA ALA A 101 -1.34 -9.17 5.32
C ALA A 101 -0.12 -8.34 5.77
N ALA A 102 0.14 -7.21 5.12
CA ALA A 102 1.21 -6.28 5.54
C ALA A 102 0.95 -5.72 6.95
N ALA A 103 -0.29 -5.32 7.25
CA ALA A 103 -0.69 -4.83 8.56
C ALA A 103 -0.54 -5.90 9.65
N TYR A 104 -0.92 -7.15 9.36
CA TYR A 104 -0.78 -8.30 10.25
C TYR A 104 0.69 -8.61 10.57
N LEU A 105 1.56 -8.58 9.56
CA LEU A 105 2.98 -8.87 9.74
C LEU A 105 3.72 -7.77 10.52
N GLY A 106 3.29 -6.51 10.41
CA GLY A 106 3.98 -5.40 11.04
C GLY A 106 5.36 -5.12 10.42
N LEU A 107 6.13 -4.22 11.03
CA LEU A 107 7.52 -3.99 10.61
C LEU A 107 8.42 -5.22 10.77
N ASP A 108 8.17 -6.04 11.78
CA ASP A 108 8.94 -7.26 12.07
C ASP A 108 8.80 -8.32 10.96
N GLY A 109 7.78 -8.19 10.10
CA GLY A 109 7.65 -8.97 8.86
C GLY A 109 8.73 -8.69 7.81
N GLY A 110 9.60 -7.71 8.04
CA GLY A 110 10.78 -7.46 7.21
C GLY A 110 10.42 -6.93 5.82
N ALA A 111 11.24 -7.32 4.84
CA ALA A 111 11.00 -7.03 3.43
C ALA A 111 9.60 -7.48 2.96
N THR A 112 9.06 -8.57 3.50
CA THR A 112 7.75 -9.10 3.10
C THR A 112 6.64 -8.06 3.27
N THR A 113 6.64 -7.35 4.40
CA THR A 113 5.66 -6.27 4.68
C THR A 113 5.70 -5.19 3.60
N GLY A 114 6.90 -4.72 3.23
CA GLY A 114 7.06 -3.74 2.15
C GLY A 114 6.59 -4.29 0.80
N THR A 115 6.96 -5.53 0.46
CA THR A 115 6.58 -6.13 -0.84
C THR A 115 5.09 -6.41 -0.97
N LEU A 116 4.39 -6.74 0.12
CA LEU A 116 2.92 -6.84 0.13
C LEU A 116 2.27 -5.48 -0.09
N LEU A 117 2.81 -4.41 0.49
CA LEU A 117 2.32 -3.06 0.21
C LEU A 117 2.59 -2.64 -1.25
N ALA A 118 3.69 -3.10 -1.85
CA ALA A 118 3.93 -2.92 -3.28
C ALA A 118 2.96 -3.74 -4.16
N ALA A 119 2.46 -4.88 -3.69
CA ALA A 119 1.38 -5.61 -4.36
C ALA A 119 0.07 -4.82 -4.39
N VAL A 120 -0.20 -3.99 -3.37
CA VAL A 120 -1.31 -3.02 -3.39
C VAL A 120 -1.13 -2.05 -4.56
N ALA A 121 0.07 -1.47 -4.72
CA ALA A 121 0.36 -0.56 -5.84
C ALA A 121 0.11 -1.22 -7.21
N HIS A 122 0.51 -2.48 -7.38
CA HIS A 122 0.23 -3.22 -8.61
C HIS A 122 -1.26 -3.46 -8.85
N ALA A 123 -2.01 -3.86 -7.82
CA ALA A 123 -3.45 -4.00 -7.92
C ALA A 123 -4.14 -2.69 -8.35
N LEU A 124 -3.67 -1.55 -7.83
CA LEU A 124 -4.16 -0.23 -8.23
C LEU A 124 -3.86 0.09 -9.70
N ARG A 125 -2.68 -0.28 -10.22
CA ARG A 125 -2.35 -0.10 -11.65
C ARG A 125 -3.28 -0.91 -12.55
N VAL A 126 -3.54 -2.18 -12.21
CA VAL A 126 -4.48 -3.03 -12.95
C VAL A 126 -5.89 -2.45 -12.90
N LEU A 127 -6.31 -1.92 -11.76
CA LEU A 127 -7.61 -1.23 -11.65
C LEU A 127 -7.68 0.00 -12.57
N ALA A 128 -6.63 0.83 -12.58
CA ALA A 128 -6.56 2.01 -13.43
C ALA A 128 -6.62 1.67 -14.93
N GLU A 129 -6.01 0.57 -15.34
CA GLU A 129 -6.10 0.06 -16.71
C GLU A 129 -7.54 -0.30 -17.09
N ARG A 130 -8.27 -0.97 -16.19
CA ARG A 130 -9.69 -1.32 -16.41
C ARG A 130 -10.58 -0.09 -16.57
N GLU A 131 -10.40 0.94 -15.73
CA GLU A 131 -11.16 2.20 -15.84
C GLU A 131 -10.88 2.94 -17.16
N GLY A 132 -9.65 2.86 -17.68
CA GLY A 132 -9.29 3.42 -18.99
C GLY A 132 -9.87 2.67 -20.19
N THR A 133 -10.21 1.39 -20.04
CA THR A 133 -10.81 0.58 -21.11
C THR A 133 -12.34 0.73 -21.23
N LEU A 134 -13.02 1.12 -20.14
CA LEU A 134 -14.48 1.27 -20.12
C LEU A 134 -14.98 2.62 -20.67
N THR A 135 -14.07 3.54 -20.99
CA THR A 135 -14.35 4.90 -21.46
C THR A 135 -14.03 5.14 -22.95
N ASN A 136 -13.65 4.10 -23.70
CA ASN A 136 -13.55 4.11 -25.17
C ASN A 136 -14.69 3.31 -25.81
#